data_AF-A0A7T1HWD0-F1
#
_entry.id   AF-A0A7T1HWD0-F1
#
_cell.length_a   1.000
_cell.length_b   1.000
_cell.length_c   1.000
_cell.angle_alpha   90.00
_cell.angle_beta   90.00
_cell.angle_gamma   90.00
#
_symmetry.space_group_name_H-M   'P 1'
#
loop_
_entity.id
_entity.type
_entity.pdbx_description
1 polymer ?
#
loop_
_entity_poly.entity_id
_entity_poly.type
_entity_poly.pdbx_seq_one_letter_code
_entity_poly.pdbx_strand_id
1 'polypeptide(L)'
;MSISLESPGSSSISRSEFLSSLPRWRRWLAMLNWRPVVDYEIRAIEFERRKTEFERREKEHEQRMKQLQSDTEQIESEIALLENEIVQLDAINSRLARFERLHLSSSSPPPCTDDSSDS
;
A
#
# COMPACT_ATOMS: atom_id res chain seq x y z
N MET A 1 -26.35 -1.07 9.03
CA MET A 1 -25.93 -1.77 7.80
C MET A 1 -24.79 -2.70 8.20
N SER A 2 -25.03 -4.00 8.21
CA SER A 2 -24.03 -5.00 8.64
C SER A 2 -23.48 -5.70 7.40
N ILE A 3 -22.21 -5.47 7.11
CA ILE A 3 -21.47 -6.18 6.06
C ILE A 3 -21.00 -7.52 6.61
N SER A 4 -21.69 -8.60 6.24
CA SER A 4 -21.20 -9.96 6.43
C SER A 4 -19.96 -10.18 5.57
N LEU A 5 -18.81 -10.33 6.21
CA LEU A 5 -17.61 -10.90 5.59
C LEU A 5 -17.86 -12.38 5.29
N GLU A 6 -18.30 -12.70 4.08
CA GLU A 6 -18.22 -14.05 3.56
C GLU A 6 -16.74 -14.35 3.23
N SER A 7 -16.13 -15.24 4.03
CA SER A 7 -14.87 -15.88 3.70
C SER A 7 -14.98 -16.57 2.34
N PRO A 8 -13.97 -16.52 1.46
CA PRO A 8 -13.96 -17.33 0.25
C PRO A 8 -13.87 -18.80 0.68
N GLY A 9 -15.02 -19.47 0.64
CA GLY A 9 -15.15 -20.89 0.89
C GLY A 9 -14.12 -21.62 0.05
N SER A 10 -13.17 -22.25 0.71
CA SER A 10 -12.23 -23.17 0.08
C SER A 10 -13.08 -24.24 -0.61
N SER A 11 -13.21 -24.17 -1.93
CA SER A 11 -13.98 -25.15 -2.70
C SER A 11 -13.24 -26.49 -2.66
N SER A 12 -13.39 -27.21 -1.55
CA SER A 12 -13.07 -28.61 -1.43
C SER A 12 -13.99 -29.35 -2.39
N ILE A 13 -13.42 -29.95 -3.43
CA ILE A 13 -14.18 -30.78 -4.37
C ILE A 13 -14.89 -31.85 -3.55
N SER A 14 -16.21 -31.93 -3.68
CA SER A 14 -16.96 -32.95 -2.96
C SER A 14 -16.61 -34.33 -3.51
N ARG A 15 -16.61 -35.37 -2.66
CA ARG A 15 -16.35 -36.75 -3.08
C ARG A 15 -17.24 -37.18 -4.27
N SER A 16 -18.48 -36.70 -4.30
CA SER A 16 -19.41 -36.95 -5.40
C SER A 16 -19.01 -36.26 -6.71
N GLU A 17 -18.42 -35.07 -6.62
CA GLU A 17 -17.95 -34.26 -7.74
C GLU A 17 -16.66 -34.82 -8.36
N PHE A 18 -15.77 -35.35 -7.52
CA PHE A 18 -14.61 -36.09 -8.00
C PHE A 18 -15.02 -37.41 -8.68
N LEU A 19 -15.93 -38.18 -8.08
CA LEU A 19 -16.37 -39.45 -8.66
C LEU A 19 -17.16 -39.26 -9.96
N SER A 20 -17.85 -38.13 -10.14
CA SER A 20 -18.58 -37.83 -11.36
C SER A 20 -17.66 -37.40 -12.51
N SER A 21 -16.50 -36.81 -12.23
CA SER A 21 -15.51 -36.41 -13.25
C SER A 21 -14.68 -37.58 -13.80
N LEU A 22 -14.68 -38.74 -13.13
CA LEU A 22 -13.95 -39.93 -13.59
C LEU A 22 -14.67 -40.71 -14.71
N PRO A 23 -13.92 -41.38 -15.61
CA PRO A 23 -14.46 -42.35 -16.57
C PRO A 23 -15.26 -43.49 -15.90
N ARG A 24 -16.28 -44.02 -16.60
CA ARG A 24 -17.21 -45.03 -16.04
C ARG A 24 -16.50 -46.25 -15.43
N TRP A 25 -15.43 -46.74 -16.04
CA TRP A 25 -14.66 -47.88 -15.52
C TRP A 25 -13.93 -47.55 -14.21
N ARG A 26 -13.42 -46.32 -14.04
CA ARG A 26 -12.81 -45.87 -12.77
C ARG A 26 -13.84 -45.74 -11.64
N ARG A 27 -15.07 -45.32 -11.95
CA ARG A 27 -16.18 -45.33 -10.96
C ARG A 27 -16.51 -46.74 -10.50
N TRP A 28 -16.48 -47.70 -11.43
CA TRP A 28 -16.70 -49.11 -11.13
C TRP A 28 -15.58 -49.69 -10.25
N LEU A 29 -14.32 -49.35 -10.54
CA LEU A 29 -13.18 -49.72 -9.68
C LEU A 29 -13.26 -49.10 -8.28
N ALA A 30 -13.74 -47.86 -8.15
CA ALA A 30 -13.96 -47.22 -6.86
C ALA A 30 -15.02 -47.93 -6.00
N MET A 31 -16.00 -48.61 -6.64
CA MET A 31 -16.99 -49.45 -5.95
C MET A 31 -16.43 -50.80 -5.49
N LEU A 32 -15.37 -51.31 -6.11
CA LEU A 32 -14.74 -52.61 -5.83
C LEU A 32 -13.72 -52.58 -4.66
N ASN A 33 -13.87 -51.65 -3.71
CA ASN A 33 -12.95 -51.48 -2.56
C ASN A 33 -11.49 -51.11 -2.94
N TRP A 34 -11.26 -50.46 -4.08
CA TRP A 34 -9.96 -49.84 -4.41
C TRP A 34 -9.73 -48.49 -3.71
N ARG A 35 -10.33 -48.29 -2.53
CA ARG A 35 -10.36 -47.01 -1.80
C ARG A 35 -8.99 -46.38 -1.53
N PRO A 36 -7.93 -47.15 -1.16
CA PRO A 36 -6.64 -46.54 -0.83
C PRO A 36 -6.00 -45.79 -2.00
N VAL A 37 -6.16 -46.29 -3.22
CA VAL A 37 -5.54 -45.70 -4.43
C VAL A 37 -6.29 -44.46 -4.88
N VAL A 38 -7.63 -44.51 -4.88
CA VAL A 38 -8.46 -43.35 -5.24
C VAL A 38 -8.28 -42.22 -4.22
N ASP A 39 -8.23 -42.53 -2.93
CA ASP A 39 -8.02 -41.53 -1.88
C ASP A 39 -6.58 -40.95 -1.90
N TYR A 40 -5.60 -41.71 -2.45
CA TYR A 40 -4.24 -41.20 -2.68
C TYR A 40 -4.20 -40.24 -3.89
N GLU A 41 -4.83 -40.60 -5.01
CA GLU A 41 -4.91 -39.74 -6.19
C GLU A 41 -5.62 -38.41 -5.87
N ILE A 42 -6.73 -38.46 -5.13
CA ILE A 42 -7.44 -37.25 -4.68
C ILE A 42 -6.52 -36.34 -3.86
N ARG A 43 -5.78 -36.92 -2.89
CA ARG A 43 -4.86 -36.15 -2.05
C ARG A 43 -3.70 -35.57 -2.84
N ALA A 44 -3.17 -36.29 -3.82
CA ALA A 44 -2.09 -35.80 -4.68
C ALA A 44 -2.56 -34.59 -5.51
N ILE A 45 -3.75 -34.67 -6.12
CA ILE A 45 -4.33 -33.55 -6.88
C ILE A 45 -4.57 -32.34 -5.99
N GLU A 46 -5.10 -32.54 -4.79
CA GLU A 46 -5.33 -31.45 -3.85
C GLU A 46 -4.03 -30.80 -3.38
N PHE A 47 -2.98 -31.61 -3.16
CA PHE A 47 -1.65 -31.11 -2.80
C PHE A 47 -1.05 -30.23 -3.91
N GLU A 48 -1.08 -30.69 -5.16
CA GLU A 48 -0.61 -29.90 -6.31
C GLU A 48 -1.41 -28.61 -6.50
N ARG A 49 -2.73 -28.65 -6.29
CA ARG A 49 -3.57 -27.45 -6.31
C ARG A 49 -3.18 -26.45 -5.21
N ARG A 50 -2.91 -26.92 -3.99
CA ARG A 50 -2.46 -26.03 -2.90
C ARG A 50 -1.07 -25.45 -3.17
N LYS A 51 -0.17 -26.25 -3.75
CA LYS A 51 1.18 -25.82 -4.11
C LYS A 51 1.15 -24.70 -5.15
N THR A 52 0.42 -24.90 -6.24
CA THR A 52 0.25 -23.89 -7.29
C THR A 52 -0.40 -22.60 -6.77
N GLU A 53 -1.41 -22.72 -5.91
CA GLU A 53 -2.03 -21.56 -5.27
C GLU A 53 -1.07 -20.82 -4.33
N PHE A 54 -0.21 -21.54 -3.61
CA PHE A 54 0.83 -20.94 -2.77
C PHE A 54 1.86 -20.17 -3.62
N GLU A 55 2.37 -20.77 -4.69
CA GLU A 55 3.28 -20.13 -5.64
C GLU A 55 2.66 -18.87 -6.27
N ARG A 56 1.36 -18.89 -6.58
CA ARG A 56 0.62 -17.71 -7.07
C ARG A 56 0.62 -16.59 -6.04
N ARG A 57 0.27 -16.89 -4.79
CA ARG A 57 0.24 -15.90 -3.70
C ARG A 57 1.62 -15.34 -3.39
N GLU A 58 2.65 -16.17 -3.45
CA GLU A 58 4.04 -15.75 -3.25
C GLU A 58 4.44 -14.73 -4.33
N LYS A 59 4.15 -15.01 -5.60
CA LYS A 59 4.41 -14.06 -6.71
C LYS A 59 3.64 -12.76 -6.55
N GLU A 60 2.36 -12.82 -6.17
CA GLU A 60 1.55 -11.63 -5.92
C GLU A 60 2.09 -10.80 -4.76
N HIS A 61 2.52 -11.47 -3.68
CA HIS A 61 3.15 -10.82 -2.55
C HIS A 61 4.48 -10.17 -2.94
N GLU A 62 5.32 -10.87 -3.70
CA GLU A 62 6.59 -10.33 -4.20
C GLU A 62 6.37 -9.09 -5.08
N GLN A 63 5.38 -9.13 -5.98
CA GLN A 63 5.02 -7.97 -6.80
C GLN A 63 4.53 -6.79 -5.95
N ARG A 64 3.68 -7.04 -4.95
CA ARG A 64 3.23 -6.00 -4.02
C ARG A 64 4.40 -5.40 -3.24
N MET A 65 5.35 -6.22 -2.79
CA MET A 65 6.53 -5.73 -2.08
C MET A 65 7.41 -4.86 -2.98
N LYS A 66 7.61 -5.24 -4.25
CA LYS A 66 8.35 -4.42 -5.22
C LYS A 66 7.65 -3.08 -5.49
N GLN A 67 6.31 -3.09 -5.61
CA GLN A 67 5.55 -1.87 -5.78
C GLN A 67 5.70 -0.95 -4.56
N LEU A 68 5.52 -1.50 -3.35
CA LEU A 68 5.69 -0.74 -2.11
C LEU A 68 7.09 -0.15 -1.99
N GLN A 69 8.14 -0.89 -2.38
CA GLN A 69 9.51 -0.37 -2.39
C GLN A 69 9.67 0.82 -3.35
N SER A 70 9.16 0.70 -4.58
CA SER A 70 9.18 1.80 -5.55
C SER A 70 8.40 3.03 -5.04
N ASP A 71 7.24 2.81 -4.42
CA ASP A 71 6.42 3.89 -3.88
C ASP A 71 7.14 4.58 -2.71
N THR A 72 7.82 3.82 -1.84
CA THR A 72 8.62 4.40 -0.74
C THR A 72 9.79 5.23 -1.25
N GLU A 73 10.53 4.75 -2.26
CA GLU A 73 11.63 5.50 -2.86
C GLU A 73 11.14 6.80 -3.51
N GLN A 74 9.97 6.77 -4.16
CA GLN A 74 9.36 7.95 -4.74
C GLN A 74 8.98 8.97 -3.67
N ILE A 75 8.31 8.53 -2.59
CA ILE A 75 7.94 9.39 -1.47
C ILE A 75 9.18 10.01 -0.81
N GLU A 76 10.24 9.23 -0.60
CA GLU A 76 11.51 9.74 -0.05
C GLU A 76 12.12 10.84 -0.94
N SER A 77 12.08 10.65 -2.27
CA SER A 77 12.56 11.66 -3.21
C SER A 77 11.74 12.96 -3.17
N GLU A 78 10.40 12.84 -3.01
CA GLU A 78 9.50 13.98 -2.91
C GLU A 78 9.70 14.74 -1.60
N ILE A 79 9.90 14.03 -0.48
CA ILE A 79 10.23 14.62 0.81
C ILE A 79 11.54 15.43 0.70
N ALA A 80 12.58 14.86 0.11
CA ALA A 80 13.86 15.55 -0.05
C ALA A 80 13.74 16.83 -0.92
N LEU A 81 12.87 16.80 -1.93
CA LEU A 81 12.59 17.98 -2.75
C LEU A 81 11.86 19.07 -1.94
N LEU A 82 10.82 18.69 -1.20
CA LEU A 82 10.06 19.62 -0.35
C LEU A 82 10.93 20.22 0.76
N GLU A 83 11.82 19.43 1.37
CA GLU A 83 12.78 19.92 2.36
C GLU A 83 13.71 20.99 1.76
N ASN A 84 14.18 20.79 0.52
CA ASN A 84 14.97 21.80 -0.18
C ASN A 84 14.17 23.09 -0.42
N GLU A 85 12.93 22.96 -0.87
CA GLU A 85 12.04 24.10 -1.10
C GLU A 85 11.79 24.90 0.19
N ILE A 86 11.56 24.22 1.32
CA ILE A 86 11.42 24.87 2.64
C ILE A 86 12.68 25.69 2.98
N VAL A 87 13.87 25.12 2.79
CA VAL A 87 15.14 25.83 3.03
C VAL A 87 15.27 27.07 2.13
N GLN A 88 14.86 26.98 0.86
CA GLN A 88 14.87 28.13 -0.04
C GLN A 88 13.89 29.22 0.39
N LEU A 89 12.68 28.85 0.80
CA LEU A 89 11.67 29.77 1.32
C LEU A 89 12.15 30.47 2.59
N ASP A 90 12.80 29.75 3.51
CA ASP A 90 13.38 30.32 4.72
C ASP A 90 14.50 31.33 4.41
N ALA A 91 15.31 31.05 3.39
CA ALA A 91 16.33 31.99 2.92
C ALA A 91 15.71 33.27 2.33
N ILE A 92 14.62 33.13 1.55
CA ILE A 92 13.88 34.27 0.99
C ILE A 92 13.22 35.09 2.11
N ASN A 93 12.53 34.44 3.05
CA ASN A 93 11.91 35.10 4.20
C ASN A 93 12.94 35.84 5.04
N SER A 94 14.12 35.26 5.27
CA SER A 94 15.22 35.90 5.98
C SER A 94 15.79 37.12 5.23
N ARG A 95 15.72 37.14 3.89
CA ARG A 95 16.09 38.32 3.09
C ARG A 95 15.02 39.40 3.17
N LEU A 96 13.75 39.03 3.09
CA LEU A 96 12.62 39.95 3.21
C LEU A 96 12.60 40.64 4.59
N ALA A 97 12.74 39.87 5.67
CA ALA A 97 12.77 40.41 7.03
C ALA A 97 13.94 41.39 7.27
N ARG A 98 15.07 41.19 6.58
CA ARG A 98 16.19 42.15 6.59
C ARG A 98 15.85 43.42 5.82
N PHE A 99 15.24 43.28 4.65
CA PHE A 99 14.80 44.42 3.84
C PHE A 99 13.79 45.28 4.60
N GLU A 100 12.77 44.66 5.23
CA GLU A 100 11.78 45.35 6.05
C GLU A 100 12.43 46.12 7.20
N ARG A 101 13.37 45.51 7.93
CA ARG A 101 14.11 46.21 8.99
C ARG A 101 14.89 47.43 8.49
N LEU A 102 15.55 47.34 7.33
CA LEU A 102 16.35 48.44 6.81
C LEU A 102 15.49 49.60 6.30
N HIS A 103 14.34 49.31 5.68
CA HIS A 103 13.53 50.32 5.00
C HIS A 103 12.36 50.86 5.84
N LEU A 104 11.84 50.10 6.80
CA LEU A 104 10.74 50.54 7.65
C LEU A 104 11.23 51.18 8.95
N SER A 105 12.42 50.81 9.46
CA SER A 105 12.99 51.45 10.65
C SER A 105 13.70 52.79 10.39
N SER A 106 13.91 53.21 9.13
CA SER A 106 14.47 54.53 8.82
C SER A 106 13.44 55.66 8.88
N SER A 107 12.16 55.35 9.08
CA SER A 107 11.10 56.34 9.26
C SER A 107 11.00 56.77 10.73
N SER A 108 12.05 57.40 11.27
CA SER A 108 11.87 58.22 12.46
C SER A 108 10.99 59.41 12.11
N PRO A 109 9.85 59.64 12.78
CA PRO A 109 9.07 60.84 12.57
C PRO A 109 9.97 62.06 12.86
N PRO A 110 9.88 63.15 12.06
CA PRO A 110 10.63 64.36 12.34
C PRO A 110 10.31 64.81 13.78
N PRO A 111 11.29 65.35 14.53
CA PRO A 111 11.02 65.86 15.87
C PRO A 111 9.88 66.87 15.76
N CYS A 112 8.79 66.60 16.48
CA CYS A 112 7.66 67.51 16.58
C CYS A 112 8.20 68.79 17.20
N THR A 113 8.34 69.84 16.39
CA THR A 113 8.73 71.16 16.86
C THR A 113 7.60 71.65 17.76
N ASP A 114 7.78 71.48 19.07
CA ASP A 114 6.88 71.96 20.10
C ASP A 114 7.04 73.48 20.15
N ASP A 115 6.25 74.17 19.32
CA ASP A 115 6.21 75.62 19.25
C ASP A 115 5.43 76.11 20.48
N SER A 116 6.11 76.13 21.63
CA SER A 116 5.66 76.80 22.85
C SER A 116 5.55 78.29 22.57
N SER A 117 4.36 78.71 22.17
CA SER A 117 3.97 80.12 22.18
C SER A 117 3.60 80.51 23.61
N ASP A 118 4.53 81.20 24.27
CA ASP A 118 4.25 82.11 25.38
C ASP A 118 3.29 83.20 24.89
N SER A 119 2.09 83.30 25.49
CA SER A 119 1.30 84.53 25.66
C SER A 119 0.13 84.30 26.62
#